data_AF-A0A9P0IM70-F1
#
_entry.id   AF-A0A9P0IM70-F1
#
_cell.length_a   1.000
_cell.length_b   1.000
_cell.length_c   1.000
_cell.angle_alpha   90.00
_cell.angle_beta   90.00
_cell.angle_gamma   90.00
#
_symmetry.space_group_name_H-M   'P 1'
#
loop_
_entity.id
_entity.type
_entity.pdbx_description
1 polymer ?
#
loop_
_entity_poly.entity_id
_entity_poly.type
_entity_poly.pdbx_seq_one_letter_code
_entity_poly.pdbx_strand_id
1 'polypeptide(L)'
;MLSSVFKEVFGPNEGPDVNLFKRFKKKWLEIDQENFIIGHDNFFNTKNLLKLRQDMQKYYIDAIKTQQPRDDYFELLKLCQIFLGKLEKTEVRFRAPGALHQARWMAKAIYCLKIYMFQDQFILTKSEKKGVTEISLFISQLLSAYIVVIGTKPQ
;
A
#
# COMPACT_ATOMS: atom_id res chain seq x y z
N MET A 1 3.31 -16.16 3.32
CA MET A 1 2.07 -15.45 3.70
C MET A 1 1.70 -14.39 2.66
N LEU A 2 2.41 -13.27 2.52
CA LEU A 2 2.08 -12.26 1.49
C LEU A 2 2.35 -12.74 0.05
N SER A 3 3.44 -13.48 -0.20
CA SER A 3 3.74 -14.05 -1.51
C SER A 3 2.62 -14.97 -2.04
N SER A 4 1.94 -15.69 -1.13
CA SER A 4 0.78 -16.51 -1.45
C SER A 4 -0.41 -15.63 -1.84
N VAL A 5 -0.68 -14.54 -1.11
CA VAL A 5 -1.77 -13.59 -1.45
C VAL A 5 -1.55 -12.95 -2.82
N PHE A 6 -0.31 -12.58 -3.16
CA PHE A 6 0.00 -12.07 -4.50
C PHE A 6 -0.29 -13.12 -5.59
N LYS A 7 0.05 -14.39 -5.36
CA LYS A 7 -0.23 -15.49 -6.31
C LYS A 7 -1.74 -15.78 -6.45
N GLU A 8 -2.49 -15.67 -5.36
CA GLU A 8 -3.95 -15.81 -5.40
C GLU A 8 -4.60 -14.67 -6.19
N VAL A 9 -4.14 -13.43 -5.98
CA VAL A 9 -4.75 -12.23 -6.54
C VAL A 9 -4.38 -12.01 -8.02
N PHE A 10 -3.13 -12.27 -8.39
CA PHE A 10 -2.62 -12.02 -9.73
C PHE A 10 -2.39 -13.30 -10.56
N GLY A 11 -2.57 -14.46 -9.96
CA GLY A 11 -2.38 -15.77 -10.59
C GLY A 11 -0.96 -16.35 -10.42
N PRO A 12 -0.78 -17.63 -10.77
CA PRO A 12 0.48 -18.35 -10.56
C PRO A 12 1.64 -17.87 -11.46
N ASN A 13 1.32 -17.14 -12.53
CA ASN A 13 2.30 -16.56 -13.43
C ASN A 13 2.70 -15.19 -12.90
N GLU A 14 3.95 -15.01 -12.49
CA GLU A 14 4.49 -13.74 -11.97
C GLU A 14 4.78 -12.70 -13.08
N GLY A 15 4.56 -13.07 -14.35
CA GLY A 15 4.79 -12.21 -15.53
C GLY A 15 3.90 -10.96 -15.65
N PRO A 16 2.59 -11.02 -15.36
CA PRO A 16 1.68 -9.87 -15.42
C PRO A 16 2.04 -8.78 -14.41
N ASP A 17 2.35 -9.15 -13.16
CA ASP A 17 2.67 -8.19 -12.08
C ASP A 17 3.97 -7.44 -12.34
N VAL A 18 4.98 -8.18 -12.79
CA VAL A 18 6.27 -7.62 -13.14
C VAL A 18 6.13 -6.64 -14.30
N ASN A 19 5.24 -6.95 -15.26
CA ASN A 19 4.93 -6.02 -16.34
C ASN A 19 4.16 -4.79 -15.84
N LEU A 20 3.14 -4.97 -15.01
CA LEU A 20 2.38 -3.90 -14.35
C LEU A 20 3.32 -2.90 -13.66
N PHE A 21 4.20 -3.39 -12.79
CA PHE A 21 5.14 -2.56 -12.04
C PHE A 21 6.17 -1.87 -12.94
N LYS A 22 6.66 -2.54 -14.00
CA LYS A 22 7.55 -1.93 -14.99
C LYS A 22 6.87 -0.80 -15.76
N ARG A 23 5.62 -1.00 -16.20
CA ARG A 23 4.82 0.03 -16.89
C ARG A 23 4.59 1.23 -15.98
N PHE A 24 4.21 0.98 -14.73
CA PHE A 24 4.01 2.04 -13.75
C PHE A 24 5.30 2.84 -13.49
N LYS A 25 6.43 2.15 -13.29
CA LYS A 25 7.73 2.81 -13.08
C LYS A 25 8.11 3.72 -14.25
N LYS A 26 7.85 3.30 -15.50
CA LYS A 26 8.10 4.12 -16.69
C LYS A 26 7.22 5.37 -16.74
N LYS A 27 5.95 5.24 -16.34
CA LYS A 27 4.97 6.33 -16.31
C LYS A 27 5.19 7.32 -15.15
N TRP A 28 6.03 6.98 -14.17
CA TRP A 28 6.18 7.75 -12.93
C TRP A 28 6.42 9.25 -13.13
N LEU A 29 7.24 9.63 -14.12
CA LEU A 29 7.57 11.04 -14.39
C LEU A 29 6.40 11.84 -14.99
N GLU A 30 5.40 11.17 -15.54
CA GLU A 30 4.19 11.78 -16.11
C GLU A 30 3.03 11.87 -15.10
N ILE A 31 3.17 11.22 -13.94
CA ILE A 31 2.12 11.19 -12.92
C ILE A 31 2.17 12.48 -12.10
N ASP A 32 1.03 13.16 -12.03
CA ASP A 32 0.79 14.23 -11.09
C ASP A 32 0.65 13.63 -9.67
N GLN A 33 1.69 13.82 -8.87
CA GLN A 33 1.80 13.24 -7.53
C GLN A 33 0.93 13.97 -6.50
N GLU A 34 0.40 15.15 -6.82
CA GLU A 34 -0.53 15.90 -5.96
C GLU A 34 -1.97 15.42 -6.18
N ASN A 35 -2.28 14.94 -7.38
CA ASN A 35 -3.59 14.40 -7.74
C ASN A 35 -3.72 12.89 -7.50
N PHE A 36 -3.66 12.48 -6.24
CA PHE A 36 -3.90 11.10 -5.82
C PHE A 36 -5.29 10.88 -5.22
N ILE A 37 -5.72 9.62 -5.24
CA ILE A 37 -6.91 9.13 -4.53
C ILE A 37 -6.54 8.36 -3.26
N ILE A 38 -7.45 8.33 -2.30
CA ILE A 38 -7.36 7.53 -1.07
C ILE A 38 -8.29 6.32 -1.17
N GLY A 39 -8.17 5.37 -0.23
CA GLY A 39 -9.05 4.21 -0.14
C GLY A 39 -10.51 4.65 -0.02
N HIS A 40 -11.37 4.16 -0.93
CA HIS A 40 -12.78 4.53 -0.96
C HIS A 40 -13.49 4.25 0.37
N ASP A 41 -14.37 5.18 0.78
CA ASP A 41 -15.14 5.04 2.02
C ASP A 41 -16.05 3.81 2.04
N ASN A 42 -16.46 3.33 0.87
CA ASN A 42 -17.25 2.10 0.74
C ASN A 42 -16.51 0.85 1.26
N PHE A 43 -15.18 0.88 1.33
CA PHE A 43 -14.41 -0.19 1.97
C PHE A 43 -14.58 -0.22 3.49
N PHE A 44 -15.01 0.90 4.07
CA PHE A 44 -15.17 1.10 5.50
C PHE A 44 -16.59 1.51 5.85
N ASN A 45 -17.58 0.88 5.21
CA ASN A 45 -19.00 1.29 5.29
C ASN A 45 -19.76 0.81 6.55
N THR A 46 -19.12 0.01 7.42
CA THR A 46 -19.72 -0.41 8.69
C THR A 46 -19.04 0.30 9.87
N LYS A 47 -19.77 0.47 10.98
CA LYS A 47 -19.21 1.07 12.22
C LYS A 47 -17.92 0.37 12.67
N ASN A 48 -17.86 -0.96 12.58
CA ASN A 48 -16.68 -1.74 12.95
C ASN A 48 -15.50 -1.46 12.02
N LEU A 49 -15.74 -1.33 10.71
CA LEU A 49 -14.69 -1.03 9.74
C LEU A 49 -14.21 0.43 9.83
N LEU A 50 -15.10 1.38 10.14
CA LEU A 50 -14.71 2.77 10.45
C LEU A 50 -13.82 2.83 11.70
N LYS A 51 -14.20 2.10 12.74
CA LYS A 51 -13.41 2.01 13.97
C LYS A 51 -12.04 1.40 13.70
N LEU A 52 -12.01 0.30 12.94
CA LEU A 52 -10.76 -0.33 12.49
C LEU A 52 -9.88 0.67 11.71
N ARG A 53 -10.46 1.45 10.78
CA ARG A 53 -9.73 2.50 10.04
C ARG A 53 -9.06 3.49 10.99
N GLN A 54 -9.80 4.01 11.96
CA GLN A 54 -9.27 4.97 12.95
C GLN A 54 -8.16 4.35 13.81
N ASP A 55 -8.34 3.11 14.25
CA ASP A 55 -7.35 2.40 15.06
C ASP A 55 -6.07 2.14 14.27
N MET A 56 -6.17 1.76 12.99
CA MET A 56 -5.04 1.61 12.07
C MET A 56 -4.31 2.94 11.84
N GLN A 57 -5.05 4.04 11.63
CA GLN A 57 -4.45 5.38 11.47
C GLN A 57 -3.63 5.76 12.71
N LYS A 58 -4.19 5.58 13.91
CA LYS A 58 -3.48 5.86 15.17
C LYS A 58 -2.23 4.99 15.28
N TYR A 59 -2.39 3.69 15.04
CA TYR A 59 -1.29 2.74 15.11
C TYR A 59 -0.11 3.14 14.21
N TYR A 60 -0.35 3.50 12.95
CA TYR A 60 0.74 3.88 12.04
C TYR A 60 1.43 5.19 12.44
N ILE A 61 0.70 6.14 13.03
CA ILE A 61 1.31 7.35 13.61
C ILE A 61 2.28 6.96 14.73
N ASP A 62 1.84 6.09 15.63
CA ASP A 62 2.65 5.66 16.77
C ASP A 62 3.86 4.83 16.31
N ALA A 63 3.66 3.91 15.36
CA ALA A 63 4.74 3.08 14.81
C ALA A 63 5.83 3.90 14.13
N ILE A 64 5.45 4.92 13.35
CA ILE A 64 6.42 5.84 12.71
C ILE A 64 7.24 6.59 13.76
N LYS A 65 6.60 7.09 14.83
CA LYS A 65 7.27 7.87 15.88
C LYS A 65 8.17 7.03 16.78
N THR A 66 7.71 5.84 17.15
CA THR A 66 8.33 5.05 18.22
C THR A 66 9.35 4.04 17.72
N GLN A 67 9.16 3.45 16.54
CA GLN A 67 9.98 2.33 16.07
C GLN A 67 11.14 2.75 15.15
N GLN A 68 11.19 4.03 14.73
CA GLN A 68 12.17 4.56 13.78
C GLN A 68 12.43 3.61 12.60
N PRO A 69 11.38 3.27 11.84
CA PRO A 69 11.45 2.19 10.86
C PRO A 69 12.46 2.50 9.75
N ARG A 70 13.12 1.44 9.23
CA ARG A 70 14.01 1.53 8.05
C ARG A 70 13.25 2.12 6.86
N ASP A 71 13.98 2.71 5.92
CA ASP A 71 13.44 3.51 4.82
C ASP A 71 12.23 2.92 4.08
N ASP A 72 12.32 1.67 3.59
CA ASP A 72 11.22 1.04 2.86
C ASP A 72 9.98 0.81 3.75
N TYR A 73 10.21 0.52 5.03
CA TYR A 73 9.13 0.31 5.99
C TYR A 73 8.45 1.63 6.38
N PHE A 74 9.25 2.68 6.56
CA PHE A 74 8.75 4.03 6.79
C PHE A 74 7.88 4.51 5.63
N GLU A 75 8.33 4.28 4.38
CA GLU A 75 7.55 4.60 3.19
C GLU A 75 6.24 3.81 3.16
N LEU A 76 6.28 2.50 3.42
CA LEU A 76 5.10 1.66 3.47
C LEU A 76 4.07 2.16 4.49
N LEU A 77 4.50 2.49 5.72
CA LEU A 77 3.63 3.03 6.77
C LEU A 77 3.00 4.36 6.36
N LYS A 78 3.78 5.26 5.75
CA LYS A 78 3.26 6.53 5.23
C LYS A 78 2.22 6.32 4.13
N LEU A 79 2.48 5.41 3.18
CA LEU A 79 1.51 5.08 2.14
C LEU A 79 0.22 4.49 2.73
N CYS A 80 0.31 3.67 3.78
CA CYS A 80 -0.88 3.21 4.47
C CYS A 80 -1.65 4.35 5.14
N GLN A 81 -0.98 5.33 5.76
CA GLN A 81 -1.66 6.52 6.32
C GLN A 81 -2.40 7.34 5.26
N ILE A 82 -1.77 7.55 4.10
CA ILE A 82 -2.37 8.25 2.97
C ILE A 82 -3.57 7.47 2.45
N PHE A 83 -3.41 6.17 2.22
CA PHE A 83 -4.49 5.29 1.75
C PHE A 83 -5.69 5.32 2.69
N LEU A 84 -5.45 5.33 4.00
CA LEU A 84 -6.50 5.43 5.02
C LEU A 84 -7.03 6.86 5.18
N GLY A 85 -6.56 7.86 4.44
CA GLY A 85 -7.04 9.25 4.47
C GLY A 85 -6.68 10.00 5.74
N LYS A 86 -5.50 9.75 6.33
CA LYS A 86 -5.07 10.45 7.56
C LYS A 86 -4.24 11.72 7.31
N LEU A 87 -3.54 11.79 6.17
CA LEU A 87 -2.68 12.91 5.82
C LEU A 87 -3.38 13.85 4.85
N GLU A 88 -3.21 15.15 5.07
CA GLU A 88 -3.65 16.19 4.15
C GLU A 88 -2.79 16.14 2.88
N LYS A 89 -3.38 16.43 1.71
CA LYS A 89 -2.67 16.32 0.41
C LYS A 89 -1.37 17.13 0.36
N THR A 90 -1.35 18.30 1.00
CA THR A 90 -0.21 19.23 1.04
C THR A 90 0.99 18.69 1.83
N GLU A 91 0.79 17.71 2.70
CA GLU A 91 1.85 17.10 3.52
C GLU A 91 2.47 15.86 2.85
N VAL A 92 1.89 15.42 1.74
CA VAL A 92 2.24 14.17 1.08
C VAL A 92 3.30 14.39 0.02
N ARG A 93 4.42 13.67 0.16
CA ARG A 93 5.44 13.55 -0.89
C ARG A 93 5.73 12.08 -1.17
N PHE A 94 5.62 11.70 -2.43
CA PHE A 94 5.88 10.33 -2.87
C PHE A 94 7.33 10.17 -3.31
N ARG A 95 8.02 9.16 -2.76
CA ARG A 95 9.31 8.72 -3.31
C ARG A 95 9.10 8.04 -4.66
N ALA A 96 10.07 8.11 -5.57
CA ALA A 96 9.99 7.38 -6.83
C ALA A 96 9.97 5.85 -6.59
N PRO A 97 9.26 5.05 -7.40
CA PRO A 97 9.26 3.60 -7.28
C PRO A 97 10.68 3.01 -7.43
N GLY A 98 11.10 2.27 -6.39
CA GLY A 98 12.43 1.67 -6.31
C GLY A 98 12.67 0.52 -7.29
N ALA A 99 13.81 -0.16 -7.15
CA ALA A 99 14.12 -1.36 -7.92
C ALA A 99 13.17 -2.52 -7.53
N LEU A 100 12.55 -3.14 -8.53
CA LEU A 100 11.72 -4.32 -8.32
C LEU A 100 12.62 -5.55 -8.24
N HIS A 101 12.88 -6.03 -7.03
CA HIS A 101 13.49 -7.35 -6.81
C HIS A 101 12.40 -8.36 -6.46
N GLN A 102 12.37 -9.48 -7.17
CA GLN A 102 11.27 -10.46 -7.09
C GLN A 102 10.98 -10.98 -5.67
N ALA A 103 12.03 -11.12 -4.86
CA ALA A 103 11.94 -11.62 -3.49
C ALA A 103 11.47 -10.58 -2.46
N ARG A 104 11.36 -9.29 -2.81
CA ARG A 104 11.00 -8.23 -1.86
C ARG A 104 9.50 -7.95 -1.91
N TRP A 105 8.76 -8.66 -1.07
CA TRP A 105 7.32 -8.45 -0.88
C TRP A 105 6.98 -6.98 -0.57
N MET A 106 7.85 -6.28 0.16
CA MET A 106 7.67 -4.89 0.56
C MET A 106 7.66 -3.94 -0.64
N ALA A 107 8.56 -4.17 -1.61
CA ALA A 107 8.56 -3.41 -2.85
C ALA A 107 7.23 -3.61 -3.58
N LYS A 108 6.77 -4.87 -3.74
CA LYS A 108 5.49 -5.16 -4.38
C LYS A 108 4.32 -4.47 -3.67
N ALA A 109 4.34 -4.44 -2.33
CA ALA A 109 3.35 -3.74 -1.51
C ALA A 109 3.32 -2.23 -1.76
N ILE A 110 4.50 -1.58 -1.76
CA ILE A 110 4.65 -0.15 -2.07
C ILE A 110 4.14 0.16 -3.49
N TYR A 111 4.48 -0.68 -4.46
CA TYR A 111 3.99 -0.53 -5.84
C TYR A 111 2.45 -0.61 -5.91
N CYS A 112 1.83 -1.61 -5.27
CA CYS A 112 0.36 -1.72 -5.26
C CYS A 112 -0.31 -0.48 -4.67
N LEU A 113 0.16 0.02 -3.51
CA LEU A 113 -0.40 1.22 -2.90
C LEU A 113 -0.28 2.45 -3.81
N LYS A 114 0.88 2.67 -4.43
CA LYS A 114 1.08 3.78 -5.36
C LYS A 114 0.21 3.65 -6.61
N ILE A 115 0.15 2.46 -7.21
CA ILE A 115 -0.68 2.22 -8.39
C ILE A 115 -2.15 2.47 -8.06
N TYR A 116 -2.62 2.04 -6.89
CA TYR A 116 -3.97 2.35 -6.44
C TYR A 116 -4.20 3.85 -6.36
N MET A 117 -3.31 4.59 -5.68
CA MET A 117 -3.42 6.03 -5.47
C MET A 117 -3.42 6.85 -6.78
N PHE A 118 -2.76 6.34 -7.82
CA PHE A 118 -2.67 7.00 -9.12
C PHE A 118 -3.44 6.25 -10.22
N GLN A 119 -4.40 5.40 -9.85
CA GLN A 119 -5.09 4.53 -10.80
C GLN A 119 -5.91 5.29 -11.85
N ASP A 120 -6.27 6.55 -11.58
CA ASP A 120 -7.00 7.39 -12.53
C ASP A 120 -6.06 8.05 -13.56
N GLN A 121 -4.74 8.02 -13.31
CA GLN A 121 -3.70 8.53 -14.20
C GLN A 121 -2.92 7.40 -14.90
N PHE A 122 -3.26 6.14 -14.64
CA PHE A 122 -2.53 4.97 -15.11
C PHE A 122 -3.47 3.90 -15.65
N ILE A 123 -3.25 3.48 -16.90
CA ILE A 123 -4.12 2.52 -17.59
C ILE A 123 -3.96 1.12 -17.00
N LEU A 124 -4.98 0.66 -16.29
CA LEU A 124 -5.08 -0.68 -15.72
C LEU A 124 -6.11 -1.52 -16.46
N THR A 125 -5.83 -2.81 -16.63
CA THR A 125 -6.88 -3.78 -16.97
C THR A 125 -7.83 -3.96 -15.80
N LYS A 126 -9.03 -4.52 -16.06
CA LYS A 126 -10.01 -4.82 -14.99
C LYS A 126 -9.43 -5.74 -13.91
N SER A 127 -8.64 -6.74 -14.32
CA SER A 127 -7.99 -7.68 -13.39
C SER A 127 -6.89 -6.98 -12.56
N GLU A 128 -6.05 -6.16 -13.20
CA GLU A 128 -5.01 -5.41 -12.48
C GLU A 128 -5.61 -4.43 -11.47
N LYS A 129 -6.66 -3.69 -11.86
CA LYS A 129 -7.35 -2.77 -10.95
C LYS A 129 -7.95 -3.49 -9.75
N LYS A 130 -8.60 -4.64 -9.97
CA LYS A 130 -9.13 -5.49 -8.90
C LYS A 130 -8.01 -5.94 -7.97
N GLY A 131 -6.94 -6.52 -8.53
CA GLY A 131 -5.85 -7.07 -7.71
C GLY A 131 -5.07 -6.01 -6.93
N VAL A 132 -4.79 -4.87 -7.55
CA VAL A 132 -4.19 -3.71 -6.88
C VAL A 132 -5.08 -3.22 -5.73
N THR A 133 -6.39 -3.18 -5.92
CA THR A 133 -7.33 -2.76 -4.87
C THR A 133 -7.34 -3.74 -3.70
N GLU A 134 -7.49 -5.04 -3.97
CA GLU A 134 -7.53 -6.09 -2.94
C GLU A 134 -6.23 -6.14 -2.14
N ILE A 135 -5.08 -6.05 -2.81
CA ILE A 135 -3.77 -6.04 -2.14
C ILE A 135 -3.55 -4.76 -1.35
N SER A 136 -3.94 -3.59 -1.87
CA SER A 136 -3.81 -2.32 -1.14
C SER A 136 -4.65 -2.33 0.13
N LEU A 137 -5.89 -2.84 0.05
CA LEU A 137 -6.74 -3.08 1.22
C LEU A 137 -6.08 -4.03 2.20
N PHE A 138 -5.64 -5.19 1.72
CA PHE A 138 -5.00 -6.20 2.54
C PHE A 138 -3.74 -5.69 3.24
N ILE A 139 -2.84 -4.98 2.55
CA ILE A 139 -1.62 -4.39 3.15
C ILE A 139 -1.97 -3.37 4.21
N SER A 140 -2.95 -2.49 3.92
CA SER A 140 -3.39 -1.46 4.86
C SER A 140 -3.97 -2.04 6.16
N GLN A 141 -4.49 -3.27 6.12
CA GLN A 141 -5.05 -4.00 7.26
C GLN A 141 -4.07 -5.00 7.91
N LEU A 142 -3.22 -5.65 7.11
CA LEU A 142 -2.32 -6.69 7.60
C LEU A 142 -1.17 -6.10 8.41
N LEU A 143 -0.65 -4.92 8.09
CA LEU A 143 0.44 -4.32 8.88
C LEU A 143 0.01 -3.99 10.31
N SER A 144 -1.25 -3.62 10.55
CA SER A 144 -1.76 -3.44 11.92
C SER A 144 -1.86 -4.75 12.69
N ALA A 145 -2.21 -5.87 12.04
CA ALA A 145 -2.31 -7.16 12.70
C ALA A 145 -0.95 -7.85 12.88
N TYR A 146 -0.06 -7.73 11.90
CA TYR A 146 1.21 -8.45 11.86
C TYR A 146 2.24 -7.86 12.83
N ILE A 147 2.24 -6.53 13.07
CA ILE A 147 3.19 -5.95 14.02
C ILE A 147 2.75 -6.11 15.49
N VAL A 148 1.44 -6.15 15.77
CA VAL A 148 0.94 -6.41 17.14
C VAL A 148 1.43 -7.77 17.68
N VAL A 149 1.67 -8.74 16.79
CA VAL A 149 2.17 -10.08 17.16
C VAL A 149 3.70 -10.11 17.41
N ILE A 150 4.48 -9.18 16.84
CA ILE A 150 5.94 -9.10 17.01
C ILE A 150 6.38 -8.00 17.99
N GLY A 151 5.57 -6.94 18.17
CA GLY A 151 5.81 -5.87 19.14
C GLY A 151 5.36 -6.20 20.58
N THR A 152 4.82 -7.41 20.81
CA THR A 152 4.44 -7.91 22.14
C THR A 152 5.40 -8.97 22.68
N LYS A 153 6.52 -9.24 22.01
CA LYS A 153 7.60 -10.03 22.62
C LYS A 153 8.56 -9.09 23.36
N PRO A 154 8.60 -9.14 24.71
CA PRO A 154 9.66 -8.47 25.45
C PRO A 154 11.00 -9.11 25.07
N GLN A 155 12.00 -8.27 24.79
CA GLN A 155 13.40 -8.61 25.06
C GLN A 155 13.73 -8.12 26.46
#